data_AF-A0AAU8NLJ3-F1
#
_entry.id   AF-A0AAU8NLJ3-F1
#
_cell.length_a   1.000
_cell.length_b   1.000
_cell.length_c   1.000
_cell.angle_alpha   90.00
_cell.angle_beta   90.00
_cell.angle_gamma   90.00
#
_symmetry.space_group_name_H-M   'P 1'
#
loop_
_entity.id
_entity.type
_entity.pdbx_description
1 polymer ?
#
loop_
_entity_poly.entity_id
_entity_poly.type
_entity_poly.pdbx_seq_one_letter_code
_entity_poly.pdbx_strand_id
1 'polypeptide(L)'
;MRLFEVLLVLSCFSLLADVLFVKRAAVKTGMALSIGSIVILVIHLLIEGYRWQMLLVYIMTGLFIIIVSSKHLQKNMETKIGKPLKYSLAAVTVVIMVVSLFLLVYMPVFHLPKPDGPEKVGTQTFHLTDLGRDEVLTEEQSDKRELMIQIWYPTENKNNNKSELLFPKDKEMFKKYIQTYSNSLNLPDFVFDYWKYSKTNTYENTAILPSTSPYPVILLSHGMGTSRVLHASQAENLASHGYIVVTIDHTYSTFATIFPDGRVTDYKTKMTTIDERREIGKIWTQDVEFVIDQIEKLNSGAIESQFKGKIDLNHLGVMGHSFGGAADV
;
A
#
# COMPACT_ATOMS: atom_id res chain seq x y z
N MET A 1 -1.53 1.92 -13.93
CA MET A 1 -2.83 1.22 -14.13
C MET A 1 -2.55 -0.23 -14.48
N ARG A 2 -3.40 -1.14 -14.04
CA ARG A 2 -3.23 -2.57 -14.32
C ARG A 2 -3.89 -2.93 -15.65
N LEU A 3 -3.45 -4.03 -16.27
CA LEU A 3 -3.80 -4.34 -17.65
C LEU A 3 -5.31 -4.53 -17.84
N PHE A 4 -5.96 -5.32 -16.99
CA PHE A 4 -7.38 -5.62 -17.16
C PHE A 4 -8.28 -4.45 -16.76
N GLU A 5 -7.83 -3.55 -15.88
CA GLU A 5 -8.49 -2.25 -15.63
C GLU A 5 -8.60 -1.44 -16.93
N VAL A 6 -7.49 -1.29 -17.66
CA VAL A 6 -7.46 -0.54 -18.93
C VAL A 6 -8.33 -1.22 -19.98
N LEU A 7 -8.19 -2.54 -20.14
CA LEU A 7 -8.99 -3.30 -21.10
C LEU A 7 -10.49 -3.20 -20.82
N LEU A 8 -10.90 -3.18 -19.55
CA LEU A 8 -12.30 -3.08 -19.16
C LEU A 8 -12.89 -1.69 -19.43
N VAL A 9 -12.12 -0.62 -19.22
CA VAL A 9 -12.56 0.74 -19.61
C VAL A 9 -12.71 0.85 -21.13
N LEU A 10 -11.74 0.31 -21.90
CA LEU A 10 -11.80 0.29 -23.36
C LEU A 10 -12.96 -0.56 -23.88
N SER A 11 -13.26 -1.69 -23.25
CA SER A 11 -14.38 -2.55 -23.62
C SER A 11 -15.72 -1.85 -23.32
N CYS A 12 -15.83 -1.16 -22.18
CA CYS A 12 -16.98 -0.34 -21.84
C CYS A 12 -17.22 0.78 -22.86
N PHE A 13 -16.17 1.47 -23.30
CA PHE A 13 -16.26 2.47 -24.37
C PHE A 13 -16.72 1.86 -25.71
N SER A 14 -16.19 0.69 -26.06
CA SER A 14 -16.56 -0.03 -27.28
C SER A 14 -18.03 -0.47 -27.25
N LEU A 15 -18.51 -0.94 -26.09
CA LEU A 15 -19.92 -1.30 -25.89
C LEU A 15 -20.84 -0.07 -26.02
N LEU A 16 -20.44 1.07 -25.46
CA LEU A 16 -21.16 2.34 -25.67
C LEU A 16 -21.23 2.71 -27.16
N ALA A 17 -20.12 2.57 -27.89
CA ALA A 17 -20.10 2.83 -29.33
C ALA A 17 -21.04 1.90 -30.11
N ASP A 18 -21.15 0.61 -29.73
CA ASP A 18 -22.14 -0.30 -30.33
C ASP A 18 -23.57 0.17 -30.08
N VAL A 19 -23.88 0.51 -28.81
CA VAL A 19 -25.20 1.02 -28.42
C VAL A 19 -25.58 2.25 -29.25
N LEU A 20 -24.62 3.16 -29.50
CA LEU A 20 -24.88 4.42 -30.17
C LEU A 20 -24.93 4.33 -31.70
N PHE A 21 -24.01 3.62 -32.32
CA PHE A 21 -23.73 3.77 -33.76
C PHE A 21 -23.90 2.48 -34.55
N VAL A 22 -23.74 1.32 -33.94
CA VAL A 22 -23.73 0.05 -34.67
C VAL A 22 -25.15 -0.38 -35.02
N LYS A 23 -25.39 -0.62 -36.31
CA LYS A 23 -26.66 -1.13 -36.81
C LYS A 23 -26.85 -2.59 -36.41
N ARG A 24 -28.12 -2.98 -36.27
CA ARG A 24 -28.54 -4.33 -35.91
C ARG A 24 -28.00 -5.45 -36.81
N ALA A 25 -27.73 -5.16 -38.09
CA ALA A 25 -27.20 -6.16 -39.03
C ALA A 25 -25.82 -6.75 -38.61
N ALA A 26 -25.12 -6.09 -37.69
CA ALA A 26 -23.82 -6.53 -37.16
C ALA A 26 -23.95 -7.37 -35.87
N VAL A 27 -24.91 -8.31 -35.83
CA VAL A 27 -25.21 -9.15 -34.63
C VAL A 27 -23.97 -9.87 -34.11
N LYS A 28 -23.18 -10.50 -35.00
CA LYS A 28 -22.02 -11.31 -34.61
C LYS A 28 -20.96 -10.47 -33.88
N THR A 29 -20.74 -9.23 -34.32
CA THR A 29 -19.72 -8.35 -33.71
C THR A 29 -20.19 -7.82 -32.36
N GLY A 30 -21.46 -7.42 -32.24
CA GLY A 30 -22.03 -6.96 -30.96
C GLY A 30 -22.03 -8.07 -29.89
N MET A 31 -22.41 -9.30 -30.27
CA MET A 31 -22.37 -10.44 -29.35
C MET A 31 -20.95 -10.83 -28.95
N ALA A 32 -20.00 -10.85 -29.90
CA ALA A 32 -18.60 -11.11 -29.60
C ALA A 32 -18.01 -10.07 -28.63
N LEU A 33 -18.35 -8.79 -28.81
CA LEU A 33 -17.92 -7.71 -27.93
C LEU A 33 -18.46 -7.87 -26.50
N SER A 34 -19.74 -8.23 -26.36
CA SER A 34 -20.35 -8.52 -25.05
C SER A 34 -19.63 -9.69 -24.36
N ILE A 35 -19.40 -10.80 -25.07
CA ILE A 35 -18.70 -11.97 -24.52
C ILE A 35 -17.27 -11.61 -24.11
N GLY A 36 -16.53 -10.90 -24.97
CA GLY A 36 -15.17 -10.44 -24.66
C GLY A 36 -15.14 -9.54 -23.42
N SER A 37 -16.12 -8.64 -23.28
CA SER A 37 -16.23 -7.75 -22.11
C SER A 37 -16.54 -8.52 -20.82
N ILE A 38 -17.39 -9.56 -20.88
CA ILE A 38 -17.64 -10.46 -19.75
C ILE A 38 -16.35 -11.15 -19.33
N VAL A 39 -15.60 -11.71 -20.29
CA VAL A 39 -14.34 -12.40 -20.03
C VAL A 39 -13.32 -11.45 -19.37
N ILE A 40 -13.16 -10.24 -19.91
CA ILE A 40 -12.26 -9.23 -19.33
C ILE A 40 -12.69 -8.88 -17.90
N LEU A 41 -13.99 -8.63 -17.66
CA LEU A 41 -14.52 -8.31 -16.33
C LEU A 41 -14.26 -9.45 -15.34
N VAL A 42 -14.56 -10.69 -15.72
CA VAL A 42 -14.34 -11.87 -14.87
C VAL A 42 -12.86 -12.05 -14.56
N ILE A 43 -11.99 -11.96 -15.57
CA ILE A 43 -10.54 -12.07 -15.38
C ILE A 43 -10.02 -10.95 -14.46
N HIS A 44 -10.45 -9.71 -14.67
CA HIS A 44 -10.11 -8.59 -13.81
C HIS A 44 -10.48 -8.87 -12.35
N LEU A 45 -11.73 -9.27 -12.09
CA LEU A 45 -12.20 -9.53 -10.72
C LEU A 45 -11.50 -10.72 -10.05
N LEU A 46 -11.08 -11.73 -10.82
CA LEU A 46 -10.38 -12.91 -10.29
C LEU A 46 -8.88 -12.70 -10.11
N ILE A 47 -8.22 -11.96 -11.01
CA ILE A 47 -6.75 -11.82 -11.02
C ILE A 47 -6.29 -10.52 -10.36
N GLU A 48 -6.89 -9.40 -10.74
CA GLU A 48 -6.54 -8.07 -10.23
C GLU A 48 -7.40 -7.69 -9.01
N GLY A 49 -8.58 -8.27 -8.87
CA GLY A 49 -9.48 -7.99 -7.78
C GLY A 49 -10.26 -6.67 -7.95
N TYR A 50 -11.34 -6.57 -7.19
CA TYR A 50 -12.24 -5.42 -7.20
C TYR A 50 -11.56 -4.10 -6.82
N ARG A 51 -11.93 -3.02 -7.51
CA ARG A 51 -11.51 -1.63 -7.28
C ARG A 51 -12.73 -0.72 -7.21
N TRP A 52 -12.95 -0.04 -6.09
CA TRP A 52 -14.09 0.88 -5.95
C TRP A 52 -14.04 2.05 -6.95
N GLN A 53 -12.85 2.47 -7.38
CA GLN A 53 -12.65 3.52 -8.39
C GLN A 53 -13.27 3.14 -9.75
N MET A 54 -13.52 1.85 -9.98
CA MET A 54 -14.14 1.31 -11.19
C MET A 54 -15.60 0.92 -10.99
N LEU A 55 -16.20 1.17 -9.82
CA LEU A 55 -17.56 0.72 -9.50
C LEU A 55 -18.58 1.12 -10.58
N LEU A 56 -18.55 2.38 -11.01
CA LEU A 56 -19.46 2.86 -12.06
C LEU A 56 -19.14 2.24 -13.43
N VAL A 57 -17.88 1.96 -13.73
CA VAL A 57 -17.48 1.26 -14.97
C VAL A 57 -17.99 -0.18 -14.95
N TYR A 58 -17.94 -0.89 -13.82
CA TYR A 58 -18.51 -2.23 -13.69
C TYR A 58 -20.01 -2.23 -13.98
N ILE A 59 -20.75 -1.30 -13.36
CA ILE A 59 -22.19 -1.15 -13.54
C ILE A 59 -22.51 -0.83 -15.01
N MET A 60 -21.82 0.15 -15.61
CA MET A 60 -22.03 0.54 -17.01
C MET A 60 -21.71 -0.60 -17.98
N THR A 61 -20.61 -1.33 -17.75
CA THR A 61 -20.24 -2.49 -18.58
C THR A 61 -21.34 -3.55 -18.54
N GLY A 62 -21.82 -3.90 -17.34
CA GLY A 62 -22.92 -4.85 -17.18
C GLY A 62 -24.21 -4.39 -17.87
N LEU A 63 -24.59 -3.12 -17.71
CA LEU A 63 -25.76 -2.56 -18.38
C LEU A 63 -25.61 -2.57 -19.91
N PHE A 64 -24.46 -2.19 -20.45
CA PHE A 64 -24.26 -2.20 -21.90
C PHE A 64 -24.21 -3.62 -22.46
N ILE A 65 -23.64 -4.60 -21.74
CA ILE A 65 -23.72 -6.00 -22.13
C ILE A 65 -25.19 -6.43 -22.27
N ILE A 66 -26.05 -6.09 -21.30
CA ILE A 66 -27.48 -6.42 -21.34
C ILE A 66 -28.16 -5.72 -22.53
N ILE A 67 -27.90 -4.43 -22.74
CA ILE A 67 -28.52 -3.64 -23.81
C ILE A 67 -28.10 -4.16 -25.20
N VAL A 68 -26.79 -4.35 -25.42
CA VAL A 68 -26.24 -4.87 -26.68
C VAL A 68 -26.76 -6.27 -26.95
N SER A 69 -26.76 -7.15 -25.94
CA SER A 69 -27.28 -8.52 -26.09
C SER A 69 -28.77 -8.52 -26.40
N SER A 70 -29.58 -7.72 -25.71
CA SER A 70 -31.02 -7.62 -25.95
C SER A 70 -31.36 -7.05 -27.32
N LYS A 71 -30.66 -5.98 -27.73
CA LYS A 71 -30.79 -5.35 -29.06
C LYS A 71 -30.55 -6.34 -30.20
N HIS A 72 -29.56 -7.22 -30.05
CA HIS A 72 -29.18 -8.16 -31.10
C HIS A 72 -29.93 -9.51 -31.03
N LEU A 73 -30.37 -9.94 -29.84
CA LEU A 73 -31.13 -11.19 -29.65
C LEU A 73 -32.65 -11.06 -29.84
N GLN A 74 -33.28 -9.94 -29.44
CA GLN A 74 -34.74 -9.83 -29.47
C GLN A 74 -35.26 -9.17 -30.74
N LYS A 75 -36.05 -9.88 -31.55
CA LYS A 75 -36.58 -9.42 -32.85
C LYS A 75 -37.36 -8.08 -32.80
N ASN A 76 -37.97 -7.73 -31.66
CA ASN A 76 -38.94 -6.63 -31.55
C ASN A 76 -38.55 -5.48 -30.60
N MET A 77 -37.34 -5.45 -30.04
CA MET A 77 -36.93 -4.38 -29.12
C MET A 77 -36.33 -3.18 -29.89
N GLU A 78 -37.18 -2.24 -30.32
CA GLU A 78 -36.72 -0.89 -30.69
C GLU A 78 -36.79 0.03 -29.47
N THR A 79 -35.65 0.34 -28.87
CA THR A 79 -35.57 1.39 -27.85
C THR A 79 -35.72 2.76 -28.50
N LYS A 80 -36.95 3.28 -28.53
CA LYS A 80 -37.27 4.64 -28.98
C LYS A 80 -36.84 5.68 -27.94
N ILE A 81 -35.54 5.82 -27.72
CA ILE A 81 -34.96 6.90 -26.91
C ILE A 81 -34.74 8.11 -27.83
N GLY A 82 -35.27 9.28 -27.44
CA GLY A 82 -35.05 10.51 -28.19
C GLY A 82 -33.55 10.83 -28.35
N LYS A 83 -33.15 11.32 -29.53
CA LYS A 83 -31.76 11.71 -29.83
C LYS A 83 -31.10 12.56 -28.73
N PRO A 84 -31.72 13.62 -28.18
CA PRO A 84 -31.06 14.42 -27.14
C PRO A 84 -30.74 13.58 -25.89
N LEU A 85 -31.72 12.83 -25.39
CA LEU A 85 -31.54 11.97 -24.22
C LEU A 85 -30.47 10.89 -24.45
N LYS A 86 -30.42 10.29 -25.64
CA LYS A 86 -29.40 9.30 -26.02
C LYS A 86 -27.98 9.87 -25.93
N TYR A 87 -27.76 11.05 -26.50
CA TYR A 87 -26.43 11.68 -26.48
C TYR A 87 -26.07 12.24 -25.11
N SER A 88 -27.05 12.74 -24.34
CA SER A 88 -26.81 13.14 -22.95
C SER A 88 -26.37 11.96 -22.08
N LEU A 89 -27.03 10.80 -22.20
CA LEU A 89 -26.63 9.59 -21.48
C LEU A 89 -25.22 9.15 -21.88
N ALA A 90 -24.90 9.17 -23.18
CA ALA A 90 -23.56 8.87 -23.66
C ALA A 90 -22.49 9.83 -23.10
N ALA A 91 -22.77 11.14 -23.11
CA ALA A 91 -21.86 12.14 -22.55
C ALA A 91 -21.62 11.89 -21.06
N VAL A 92 -22.67 11.60 -20.30
CA VAL A 92 -22.57 11.24 -18.87
C VAL A 92 -21.70 9.99 -18.68
N THR A 93 -21.91 8.93 -19.47
CA THR A 93 -21.06 7.73 -19.40
C THR A 93 -19.60 8.05 -19.70
N VAL A 94 -19.32 8.88 -20.71
CA VAL A 94 -17.94 9.30 -21.04
C VAL A 94 -17.32 10.06 -19.87
N VAL A 95 -18.04 11.00 -19.26
CA VAL A 95 -17.57 11.72 -18.07
C VAL A 95 -17.26 10.75 -16.93
N ILE A 96 -18.13 9.79 -16.65
CA ILE A 96 -17.91 8.76 -15.62
C ILE A 96 -16.64 7.95 -15.91
N MET A 97 -16.42 7.54 -17.16
CA MET A 97 -15.22 6.81 -17.55
C MET A 97 -13.95 7.66 -17.38
N VAL A 98 -13.99 8.94 -17.76
CA VAL A 98 -12.87 9.87 -17.59
C VAL A 98 -12.55 10.07 -16.09
N VAL A 99 -13.58 10.24 -15.25
CA VAL A 99 -13.40 10.33 -13.79
C VAL A 99 -12.81 9.04 -13.23
N SER A 100 -13.29 7.88 -13.67
CA SER A 100 -12.73 6.59 -13.24
C SER A 100 -11.27 6.43 -13.65
N LEU A 101 -10.91 6.80 -14.89
CA LEU A 101 -9.53 6.82 -15.37
C LEU A 101 -8.65 7.77 -14.54
N PHE A 102 -9.15 8.96 -14.23
CA PHE A 102 -8.47 9.91 -13.35
C PHE A 102 -8.19 9.27 -11.98
N LEU A 103 -9.19 8.66 -11.34
CA LEU A 103 -9.01 7.98 -10.06
C LEU A 103 -8.03 6.80 -10.15
N LEU A 104 -8.02 6.05 -11.25
CA LEU A 104 -7.06 4.95 -11.46
C LEU A 104 -5.62 5.43 -11.61
N VAL A 105 -5.40 6.63 -12.15
CA VAL A 105 -4.07 7.25 -12.30
C VAL A 105 -3.58 7.84 -10.99
N TYR A 106 -4.44 8.55 -10.25
CA TYR A 106 -4.05 9.26 -9.02
C TYR A 106 -4.21 8.43 -7.74
N MET A 107 -4.93 7.30 -7.79
CA MET A 107 -5.03 6.32 -6.70
C MET A 107 -4.68 4.90 -7.18
N PRO A 108 -3.51 4.68 -7.80
CA PRO A 108 -3.18 3.38 -8.40
C PRO A 108 -2.87 2.34 -7.32
N VAL A 109 -3.02 1.06 -7.65
CA VAL A 109 -2.31 0.01 -6.89
C VAL A 109 -0.83 0.19 -7.23
N PHE A 110 -0.05 0.68 -6.27
CA PHE A 110 1.37 0.92 -6.50
C PHE A 110 2.15 -0.39 -6.46
N HIS A 111 3.10 -0.49 -7.38
CA HIS A 111 4.20 -1.45 -7.31
C HIS A 111 5.43 -0.66 -6.93
N LEU A 112 6.13 -1.10 -5.88
CA LEU A 112 7.40 -0.47 -5.55
C LEU A 112 8.38 -0.67 -6.71
N PRO A 113 9.18 0.35 -7.07
CA PRO A 113 10.20 0.18 -8.09
C PRO A 113 11.12 -0.96 -7.69
N LYS A 114 11.54 -1.75 -8.68
CA LYS A 114 12.44 -2.87 -8.40
C LYS A 114 13.77 -2.31 -7.90
N PRO A 115 14.33 -2.87 -6.81
CA PRO A 115 15.68 -2.52 -6.39
C PRO A 115 16.68 -2.77 -7.52
N ASP A 116 17.62 -1.87 -7.70
CA ASP A 116 18.64 -1.94 -8.75
C ASP A 116 19.98 -2.52 -8.27
N GLY A 117 20.10 -2.82 -6.98
CA GLY A 117 21.26 -3.52 -6.41
C GLY A 117 21.31 -5.01 -6.79
N PRO A 118 22.48 -5.64 -6.64
CA PRO A 118 22.69 -7.04 -7.03
C PRO A 118 21.90 -8.02 -6.16
N GLU A 119 21.65 -7.68 -4.89
CA GLU A 119 21.09 -8.62 -3.91
C GLU A 119 19.56 -8.60 -3.87
N LYS A 120 18.96 -9.74 -3.52
CA LYS A 120 17.56 -9.78 -3.12
C LYS A 120 17.41 -9.22 -1.71
N VAL A 121 16.18 -8.85 -1.35
CA VAL A 121 15.91 -8.19 -0.07
C VAL A 121 15.01 -9.05 0.81
N GLY A 122 15.51 -9.42 1.97
CA GLY A 122 14.73 -10.00 3.06
C GLY A 122 14.18 -8.91 3.96
N THR A 123 13.10 -9.20 4.70
CA THR A 123 12.59 -8.30 5.73
C THR A 123 12.09 -9.05 6.97
N GLN A 124 12.17 -8.40 8.13
CA GLN A 124 11.67 -8.91 9.40
C GLN A 124 11.20 -7.74 10.28
N THR A 125 10.07 -7.90 10.98
CA THR A 125 9.54 -6.90 11.91
C THR A 125 9.82 -7.28 13.35
N PHE A 126 10.10 -6.30 14.20
CA PHE A 126 10.29 -6.47 15.63
C PHE A 126 9.38 -5.53 16.41
N HIS A 127 8.83 -6.05 17.50
CA HIS A 127 8.14 -5.27 18.52
C HIS A 127 9.11 -5.06 19.68
N LEU A 128 9.37 -3.79 19.98
CA LEU A 128 10.29 -3.38 21.02
C LEU A 128 9.52 -2.61 22.10
N THR A 129 9.81 -2.89 23.36
CA THR A 129 9.23 -2.18 24.50
C THR A 129 10.37 -1.57 25.33
N ASP A 130 10.36 -0.25 25.47
CA ASP A 130 11.29 0.47 26.33
C ASP A 130 10.75 0.52 27.76
N LEU A 131 11.20 -0.40 28.59
CA LEU A 131 10.78 -0.49 29.99
C LEU A 131 11.26 0.71 30.83
N GLY A 132 12.26 1.46 30.35
CA GLY A 132 12.83 2.63 31.02
C GLY A 132 12.09 3.93 30.77
N ARG A 133 11.19 3.98 29.76
CA ARG A 133 10.41 5.17 29.41
C ARG A 133 8.91 4.90 29.50
N ASP A 134 8.19 5.81 30.14
CA ASP A 134 6.73 5.83 30.14
C ASP A 134 6.21 6.36 28.80
N GLU A 135 5.03 5.91 28.38
CA GLU A 135 4.33 6.48 27.24
C GLU A 135 3.58 7.74 27.68
N VAL A 136 3.92 8.87 27.07
CA VAL A 136 3.40 10.20 27.45
C VAL A 136 2.32 10.72 26.50
N LEU A 137 2.04 10.00 25.41
CA LEU A 137 1.04 10.36 24.41
C LEU A 137 -0.32 9.69 24.65
N THR A 138 -0.42 8.77 25.60
CA THR A 138 -1.67 8.16 26.08
C THR A 138 -2.05 8.69 27.45
N GLU A 139 -3.30 8.46 27.86
CA GLU A 139 -3.78 8.84 29.20
C GLU A 139 -3.42 7.80 30.26
N GLU A 140 -3.03 6.58 29.85
CA GLU A 140 -2.71 5.48 30.75
C GLU A 140 -1.30 5.61 31.32
N GLN A 141 -1.19 6.03 32.59
CA GLN A 141 0.09 6.31 33.25
C GLN A 141 1.00 5.09 33.44
N SER A 142 0.50 3.87 33.24
CA SER A 142 1.30 2.64 33.34
C SER A 142 1.89 2.19 32.00
N ASP A 143 1.49 2.82 30.89
CA ASP A 143 1.96 2.45 29.57
C ASP A 143 3.47 2.71 29.44
N LYS A 144 4.15 1.78 28.77
CA LYS A 144 5.57 1.91 28.42
C LYS A 144 5.70 2.26 26.95
N ARG A 145 6.78 2.95 26.60
CA ARG A 145 7.02 3.33 25.21
C ARG A 145 7.26 2.06 24.38
N GLU A 146 6.35 1.77 23.45
CA GLU A 146 6.47 0.65 22.52
C GLU A 146 6.78 1.16 21.11
N LEU A 147 7.61 0.45 20.36
CA LEU A 147 7.95 0.76 18.98
C LEU A 147 7.86 -0.49 18.12
N MET A 148 7.34 -0.32 16.90
CA MET A 148 7.48 -1.32 15.86
C MET A 148 8.60 -0.90 14.93
N ILE A 149 9.59 -1.78 14.77
CA ILE A 149 10.61 -1.59 13.75
C ILE A 149 10.47 -2.66 12.67
N GLN A 150 11.00 -2.34 11.51
CA GLN A 150 11.17 -3.28 10.43
C GLN A 150 12.60 -3.19 9.94
N ILE A 151 13.18 -4.34 9.63
CA ILE A 151 14.56 -4.47 9.16
C ILE A 151 14.52 -5.05 7.75
N TRP A 152 15.26 -4.44 6.84
CA TRP A 152 15.51 -4.92 5.47
C TRP A 152 16.98 -5.26 5.34
N TYR A 153 17.28 -6.37 4.68
CA TYR A 153 18.64 -6.90 4.62
C TYR A 153 18.87 -7.72 3.34
N PRO A 154 20.13 -7.86 2.89
CA PRO A 154 20.46 -8.69 1.72
C PRO A 154 20.11 -10.17 1.95
N THR A 155 19.60 -10.86 0.93
CA THR A 155 19.33 -12.30 0.95
C THR A 155 19.55 -12.93 -0.44
N GLU A 156 19.72 -14.25 -0.47
CA GLU A 156 19.92 -15.03 -1.71
C GLU A 156 18.60 -15.55 -2.33
N ASN A 157 17.47 -15.43 -1.60
CA ASN A 157 16.15 -16.02 -1.92
C ASN A 157 16.19 -17.37 -2.66
N LYS A 158 16.62 -18.43 -1.96
CA LYS A 158 16.65 -19.80 -2.51
C LYS A 158 15.26 -20.46 -2.63
N ASN A 159 14.23 -19.89 -2.00
CA ASN A 159 12.96 -20.60 -1.74
C ASN A 159 11.81 -20.24 -2.68
N ASN A 160 12.02 -19.44 -3.74
CA ASN A 160 10.96 -19.02 -4.65
C ASN A 160 9.76 -18.36 -3.92
N ASN A 161 10.00 -17.78 -2.74
CA ASN A 161 8.95 -17.12 -1.97
C ASN A 161 8.37 -15.98 -2.81
N LYS A 162 7.03 -15.82 -2.80
CA LYS A 162 6.38 -14.71 -3.48
C LYS A 162 6.69 -13.41 -2.73
N SER A 163 6.80 -12.30 -3.46
CA SER A 163 7.02 -11.02 -2.80
C SER A 163 5.84 -10.63 -1.92
N GLU A 164 6.16 -9.92 -0.85
CA GLU A 164 5.24 -9.64 0.24
C GLU A 164 4.20 -8.56 -0.05
N LEU A 165 3.11 -8.56 0.71
CA LEU A 165 2.18 -7.42 0.70
C LEU A 165 2.78 -6.28 1.51
N LEU A 166 2.61 -5.05 1.02
CA LEU A 166 3.08 -3.86 1.72
C LEU A 166 2.26 -3.59 3.00
N PHE A 167 0.99 -3.98 2.98
CA PHE A 167 0.03 -3.82 4.07
C PHE A 167 -0.36 -5.20 4.63
N PRO A 168 -0.97 -5.26 5.83
CA PRO A 168 -1.32 -6.52 6.49
C PRO A 168 -2.12 -7.48 5.62
N LYS A 169 -1.75 -8.76 5.65
CA LYS A 169 -2.49 -9.85 4.99
C LYS A 169 -3.79 -10.18 5.71
N ASP A 170 -3.81 -10.08 7.04
CA ASP A 170 -4.99 -10.35 7.84
C ASP A 170 -6.07 -9.31 7.57
N LYS A 171 -7.29 -9.78 7.31
CA LYS A 171 -8.40 -8.93 6.87
C LYS A 171 -8.89 -7.99 7.97
N GLU A 172 -8.94 -8.45 9.21
CA GLU A 172 -9.41 -7.66 10.33
C GLU A 172 -8.37 -6.60 10.72
N MET A 173 -7.08 -6.97 10.76
CA MET A 173 -6.01 -6.01 10.96
C MET A 173 -5.94 -4.97 9.83
N PHE A 174 -6.07 -5.39 8.57
CA PHE A 174 -6.11 -4.45 7.44
C PHE A 174 -7.31 -3.50 7.55
N LYS A 175 -8.49 -4.01 7.92
CA LYS A 175 -9.68 -3.18 8.12
C LYS A 175 -9.48 -2.14 9.23
N LYS A 176 -8.95 -2.55 10.39
CA LYS A 176 -8.63 -1.61 11.48
C LYS A 176 -7.60 -0.56 11.03
N TYR A 177 -6.56 -0.99 10.30
CA TYR A 177 -5.52 -0.10 9.76
C TYR A 177 -6.09 0.96 8.84
N ILE A 178 -6.93 0.60 7.85
CA ILE A 178 -7.52 1.61 6.97
C ILE A 178 -8.53 2.51 7.68
N GLN A 179 -9.18 2.04 8.75
CA GLN A 179 -10.11 2.82 9.55
C GLN A 179 -9.40 3.95 10.31
N THR A 180 -8.23 3.70 10.89
CA THR A 180 -7.49 4.76 11.58
C THR A 180 -6.98 5.84 10.61
N TYR A 181 -6.55 5.46 9.40
CA TYR A 181 -6.26 6.41 8.31
C TYR A 181 -7.50 7.20 7.88
N SER A 182 -8.64 6.52 7.74
CA SER A 182 -9.92 7.12 7.35
C SER A 182 -10.40 8.16 8.36
N ASN A 183 -10.32 7.84 9.65
CA ASN A 183 -10.64 8.76 10.73
C ASN A 183 -9.68 9.95 10.78
N SER A 184 -8.38 9.71 10.60
CA SER A 184 -7.36 10.77 10.64
C SER A 184 -7.49 11.75 9.47
N LEU A 185 -7.93 11.27 8.31
CA LEU A 185 -8.08 12.07 7.09
C LEU A 185 -9.51 12.53 6.80
N ASN A 186 -10.48 12.17 7.64
CA ASN A 186 -11.92 12.41 7.44
C ASN A 186 -12.44 11.89 6.08
N LEU A 187 -12.02 10.69 5.70
CA LEU A 187 -12.43 10.02 4.47
C LEU A 187 -13.20 8.72 4.78
N PRO A 188 -14.08 8.25 3.88
CA PRO A 188 -14.72 6.94 4.07
C PRO A 188 -13.74 5.75 3.98
N ASP A 189 -13.94 4.71 4.80
CA ASP A 189 -13.11 3.48 4.84
C ASP A 189 -12.78 2.89 3.48
N PHE A 190 -13.77 2.84 2.58
CA PHE A 190 -13.62 2.19 1.28
C PHE A 190 -12.55 2.86 0.41
N VAL A 191 -12.21 4.14 0.66
CA VAL A 191 -11.22 4.90 -0.11
C VAL A 191 -9.88 4.16 -0.14
N PHE A 192 -9.47 3.54 0.97
CA PHE A 192 -8.17 2.86 1.11
C PHE A 192 -8.22 1.34 0.86
N ASP A 193 -9.38 0.75 0.58
CA ASP A 193 -9.54 -0.71 0.43
C ASP A 193 -8.59 -1.33 -0.62
N TYR A 194 -8.23 -0.57 -1.66
CA TYR A 194 -7.35 -1.04 -2.72
C TYR A 194 -5.88 -1.20 -2.28
N TRP A 195 -5.48 -0.68 -1.12
CA TRP A 195 -4.12 -0.78 -0.60
C TRP A 195 -3.68 -2.22 -0.39
N LYS A 196 -4.61 -3.15 -0.09
CA LYS A 196 -4.36 -4.59 0.07
C LYS A 196 -3.72 -5.28 -1.14
N TYR A 197 -3.77 -4.65 -2.31
CA TYR A 197 -3.16 -5.17 -3.53
C TYR A 197 -1.71 -4.73 -3.74
N SER A 198 -1.20 -3.81 -2.91
CA SER A 198 0.15 -3.25 -3.05
C SER A 198 1.19 -4.27 -2.58
N LYS A 199 2.24 -4.46 -3.38
CA LYS A 199 3.29 -5.46 -3.15
C LYS A 199 4.66 -4.81 -3.00
N THR A 200 5.49 -5.44 -2.19
CA THR A 200 6.92 -5.15 -2.02
C THR A 200 7.75 -5.95 -3.04
N ASN A 201 9.06 -5.73 -3.06
CA ASN A 201 10.02 -6.63 -3.71
C ASN A 201 10.78 -7.49 -2.70
N THR A 202 10.26 -7.63 -1.47
CA THR A 202 10.92 -8.31 -0.36
C THR A 202 10.38 -9.71 -0.08
N TYR A 203 11.15 -10.47 0.70
CA TYR A 203 10.81 -11.80 1.19
C TYR A 203 10.83 -11.84 2.72
N GLU A 204 9.74 -12.28 3.34
CA GLU A 204 9.62 -12.30 4.81
C GLU A 204 10.48 -13.41 5.42
N ASN A 205 11.19 -13.09 6.51
CA ASN A 205 11.90 -14.05 7.38
C ASN A 205 12.87 -14.98 6.63
N THR A 206 13.45 -14.53 5.52
CA THR A 206 14.51 -15.25 4.81
C THR A 206 15.84 -15.13 5.54
N ALA A 207 16.74 -16.08 5.33
CA ALA A 207 18.09 -15.98 5.88
C ALA A 207 18.85 -14.80 5.26
N ILE A 208 19.50 -14.01 6.11
CA ILE A 208 20.44 -12.97 5.71
C ILE A 208 21.59 -13.56 4.90
N LEU A 209 22.00 -12.86 3.85
CA LEU A 209 23.11 -13.28 2.99
C LEU A 209 24.41 -13.35 3.82
N PRO A 210 25.14 -14.47 3.78
CA PRO A 210 26.45 -14.54 4.40
C PRO A 210 27.41 -13.53 3.77
N SER A 211 28.10 -12.76 4.60
CA SER A 211 29.15 -11.83 4.19
C SER A 211 30.43 -12.07 4.99
N THR A 212 31.57 -11.76 4.39
CA THR A 212 32.90 -11.77 5.02
C THR A 212 33.10 -10.60 5.99
N SER A 213 32.24 -9.58 5.94
CA SER A 213 32.24 -8.44 6.86
C SER A 213 30.81 -8.08 7.29
N PRO A 214 30.61 -7.55 8.51
CA PRO A 214 29.29 -7.07 8.94
C PRO A 214 28.78 -5.94 8.03
N TYR A 215 27.46 -5.81 7.91
CA TYR A 215 26.81 -4.84 7.04
C TYR A 215 26.68 -3.47 7.71
N PRO A 216 26.97 -2.36 7.00
CA PRO A 216 26.65 -1.02 7.48
C PRO A 216 25.14 -0.84 7.67
N VAL A 217 24.77 0.10 8.55
CA VAL A 217 23.37 0.31 8.95
C VAL A 217 22.86 1.66 8.47
N ILE A 218 21.62 1.67 7.99
CA ILE A 218 20.88 2.92 7.75
C ILE A 218 19.58 2.87 8.54
N LEU A 219 19.38 3.83 9.44
CA LEU A 219 18.13 4.01 10.17
C LEU A 219 17.26 5.06 9.47
N LEU A 220 15.97 4.77 9.27
CA LEU A 220 15.01 5.64 8.59
C LEU A 220 13.81 6.00 9.46
N SER A 221 13.63 7.29 9.76
CA SER A 221 12.44 7.80 10.48
C SER A 221 11.41 8.41 9.52
N HIS A 222 10.14 8.08 9.72
CA HIS A 222 9.04 8.50 8.84
C HIS A 222 8.62 9.96 9.06
N GLY A 223 7.71 10.48 8.22
CA GLY A 223 7.09 11.79 8.46
C GLY A 223 5.94 11.69 9.47
N MET A 224 5.58 12.79 10.13
CA MET A 224 4.43 12.81 11.04
C MET A 224 3.15 12.30 10.35
N GLY A 225 2.37 11.46 11.04
CA GLY A 225 1.13 10.87 10.53
C GLY A 225 1.33 9.78 9.46
N THR A 226 2.57 9.47 9.10
CA THR A 226 2.88 8.39 8.15
C THR A 226 3.27 7.11 8.89
N SER A 227 4.13 6.28 8.31
CA SER A 227 4.58 5.02 8.89
C SER A 227 5.92 4.62 8.27
N ARG A 228 6.63 3.71 8.93
CA ARG A 228 7.77 2.94 8.45
C ARG A 228 7.58 2.38 7.03
N VAL A 229 6.33 2.06 6.67
CA VAL A 229 5.92 1.58 5.33
C VAL A 229 6.22 2.60 4.21
N LEU A 230 6.23 3.91 4.51
CA LEU A 230 6.55 4.98 3.55
C LEU A 230 7.95 4.81 2.94
N HIS A 231 8.87 4.24 3.70
CA HIS A 231 10.26 4.08 3.33
C HIS A 231 10.57 2.74 2.65
N ALA A 232 9.58 1.88 2.44
CA ALA A 232 9.80 0.52 1.93
C ALA A 232 10.62 0.49 0.64
N SER A 233 10.33 1.35 -0.33
CA SER A 233 11.10 1.42 -1.58
C SER A 233 12.57 1.81 -1.36
N GLN A 234 12.82 2.77 -0.46
CA GLN A 234 14.17 3.24 -0.17
C GLN A 234 14.95 2.17 0.60
N ALA A 235 14.30 1.54 1.57
CA ALA A 235 14.87 0.46 2.37
C ALA A 235 15.19 -0.77 1.51
N GLU A 236 14.29 -1.13 0.58
CA GLU A 236 14.56 -2.18 -0.41
C GLU A 236 15.77 -1.85 -1.27
N ASN A 237 15.86 -0.62 -1.79
CA ASN A 237 16.97 -0.26 -2.65
C ASN A 237 18.31 -0.29 -1.92
N LEU A 238 18.38 0.31 -0.73
CA LEU A 238 19.58 0.30 0.10
C LEU A 238 19.97 -1.12 0.52
N ALA A 239 19.00 -1.94 0.95
CA ALA A 239 19.30 -3.32 1.33
C ALA A 239 19.82 -4.15 0.14
N SER A 240 19.33 -3.94 -1.08
CA SER A 240 19.86 -4.60 -2.28
C SER A 240 21.33 -4.23 -2.58
N HIS A 241 21.85 -3.15 -2.00
CA HIS A 241 23.23 -2.68 -2.12
C HIS A 241 24.12 -3.09 -0.94
N GLY A 242 23.66 -3.99 -0.07
CA GLY A 242 24.49 -4.47 1.05
C GLY A 242 24.40 -3.63 2.32
N TYR A 243 23.25 -2.98 2.57
CA TYR A 243 22.98 -2.32 3.84
C TYR A 243 21.97 -3.12 4.67
N ILE A 244 22.10 -3.09 5.99
CA ILE A 244 20.97 -3.37 6.88
C ILE A 244 20.21 -2.06 7.06
N VAL A 245 18.95 -2.03 6.69
CA VAL A 245 18.11 -0.84 6.83
C VAL A 245 17.08 -1.09 7.91
N VAL A 246 16.97 -0.17 8.87
CA VAL A 246 15.99 -0.24 9.95
C VAL A 246 15.05 0.95 9.85
N THR A 247 13.74 0.72 9.85
CA THR A 247 12.77 1.82 9.89
C THR A 247 11.89 1.70 11.11
N ILE A 248 11.50 2.83 11.69
CA ILE A 248 10.77 2.90 12.96
C ILE A 248 9.37 3.42 12.70
N ASP A 249 8.35 2.81 13.31
CA ASP A 249 7.08 3.48 13.60
C ASP A 249 7.17 4.15 14.97
N HIS A 250 7.18 5.48 14.99
CA HIS A 250 7.08 6.25 16.23
C HIS A 250 5.62 6.23 16.69
N THR A 251 5.32 5.31 17.62
CA THR A 251 3.95 5.00 18.06
C THR A 251 3.20 6.26 18.49
N TYR A 252 1.92 6.34 18.12
CA TYR A 252 1.01 7.48 18.29
C TYR A 252 1.35 8.75 17.50
N SER A 253 2.50 8.78 16.83
CA SER A 253 2.84 9.77 15.81
C SER A 253 2.62 9.26 14.38
N THR A 254 2.25 7.99 14.22
CA THR A 254 1.70 7.38 13.00
C THR A 254 0.18 7.48 12.98
N PHE A 255 -0.47 7.49 11.81
CA PHE A 255 -1.92 7.25 11.76
C PHE A 255 -2.32 5.84 12.18
N ALA A 256 -1.42 4.87 12.02
CA ALA A 256 -1.66 3.50 12.44
C ALA A 256 -0.34 2.76 12.67
N THR A 257 -0.14 2.22 13.87
CA THR A 257 0.89 1.20 14.15
C THR A 257 0.20 -0.10 14.53
N ILE A 258 0.64 -1.21 13.94
CA ILE A 258 0.09 -2.54 14.20
C ILE A 258 1.05 -3.32 15.09
N PHE A 259 0.52 -3.83 16.21
CA PHE A 259 1.26 -4.66 17.15
C PHE A 259 0.94 -6.16 16.98
N PRO A 260 1.85 -7.05 17.41
CA PRO A 260 1.66 -8.50 17.29
C PRO A 260 0.42 -9.05 18.02
N ASP A 261 -0.06 -8.35 19.05
CA ASP A 261 -1.27 -8.70 19.81
C ASP A 261 -2.57 -8.32 19.09
N GLY A 262 -2.50 -7.74 17.89
CA GLY A 262 -3.64 -7.33 17.08
C GLY A 262 -4.19 -5.95 17.43
N ARG A 263 -3.54 -5.20 18.33
CA ARG A 263 -3.81 -3.77 18.52
C ARG A 263 -3.39 -2.98 17.28
N VAL A 264 -4.19 -1.97 16.96
CA VAL A 264 -3.85 -0.95 15.96
C VAL A 264 -4.03 0.40 16.64
N THR A 265 -2.95 1.15 16.79
CA THR A 265 -2.99 2.48 17.43
C THR A 265 -3.56 3.53 16.48
N ASP A 266 -4.02 4.63 17.05
CA ASP A 266 -4.40 5.84 16.35
C ASP A 266 -3.35 6.95 16.52
N TYR A 267 -3.62 8.10 15.91
CA TYR A 267 -2.77 9.28 16.01
C TYR A 267 -3.14 10.13 17.22
N LYS A 268 -2.23 10.27 18.19
CA LYS A 268 -2.44 11.09 19.40
C LYS A 268 -1.54 12.31 19.48
N THR A 269 -0.46 12.36 18.69
CA THR A 269 0.54 13.42 18.77
C THR A 269 -0.03 14.82 18.46
N LYS A 270 0.12 15.73 19.42
CA LYS A 270 -0.21 17.16 19.25
C LYS A 270 1.07 17.96 18.99
N MET A 271 1.02 18.84 17.98
CA MET A 271 2.14 19.68 17.55
C MET A 271 1.66 21.06 17.09
N THR A 272 0.71 21.62 17.83
CA THR A 272 0.14 22.94 17.54
C THR A 272 1.11 24.07 17.90
N THR A 273 1.90 23.90 18.95
CA THR A 273 2.90 24.90 19.41
C THR A 273 4.32 24.47 19.05
N ILE A 274 5.26 25.41 19.15
CA ILE A 274 6.70 25.14 18.97
C ILE A 274 7.22 24.23 20.08
N ASP A 275 6.77 24.43 21.32
CA ASP A 275 7.25 23.64 22.45
C ASP A 275 6.74 22.20 22.37
N GLU A 276 5.48 21.99 21.97
CA GLU A 276 4.96 20.64 21.66
C GLU A 276 5.81 19.95 20.59
N ARG A 277 6.17 20.65 19.49
CA ARG A 277 7.04 20.09 18.44
C ARG A 277 8.42 19.71 18.98
N ARG A 278 9.00 20.51 19.87
CA ARG A 278 10.30 20.22 20.49
C ARG A 278 10.22 18.99 21.39
N GLU A 279 9.18 18.86 22.19
CA GLU A 279 9.00 17.69 23.06
C GLU A 279 8.80 16.41 22.23
N ILE A 280 7.99 16.46 21.16
CA ILE A 280 7.86 15.32 20.24
C ILE A 280 9.18 14.99 19.56
N GLY A 281 9.96 16.01 19.16
CA GLY A 281 11.31 15.81 18.61
C GLY A 281 12.20 15.04 19.57
N LYS A 282 12.24 15.44 20.86
CA LYS A 282 13.00 14.71 21.89
C LYS A 282 12.54 13.26 22.06
N ILE A 283 11.24 13.01 22.05
CA ILE A 283 10.69 11.64 22.14
C ILE A 283 11.20 10.80 20.95
N TRP A 284 11.16 11.35 19.74
CA TRP A 284 11.62 10.66 18.55
C TRP A 284 13.14 10.43 18.55
N THR A 285 13.94 11.40 19.01
CA THR A 285 15.38 11.20 19.19
C THR A 285 15.67 10.07 20.19
N GLN A 286 14.96 10.03 21.32
CA GLN A 286 15.08 8.95 22.29
C GLN A 286 14.61 7.59 21.73
N ASP A 287 13.60 7.58 20.86
CA ASP A 287 13.18 6.36 20.16
C ASP A 287 14.29 5.84 19.23
N VAL A 288 14.99 6.73 18.51
CA VAL A 288 16.12 6.38 17.65
C VAL A 288 17.27 5.81 18.49
N GLU A 289 17.65 6.50 19.57
CA GLU A 289 18.68 6.03 20.51
C GLU A 289 18.35 4.64 21.06
N PHE A 290 17.11 4.45 21.53
CA PHE A 290 16.64 3.16 22.03
C PHE A 290 16.68 2.06 20.96
N VAL A 291 16.30 2.37 19.71
CA VAL A 291 16.37 1.40 18.61
C VAL A 291 17.82 1.02 18.29
N ILE A 292 18.76 1.96 18.34
CA ILE A 292 20.20 1.68 18.17
C ILE A 292 20.67 0.69 19.25
N ASP A 293 20.29 0.89 20.52
CA ASP A 293 20.60 -0.05 21.60
C ASP A 293 20.01 -1.45 21.37
N GLN A 294 18.79 -1.54 20.82
CA GLN A 294 18.19 -2.83 20.49
C GLN A 294 18.90 -3.51 19.30
N ILE A 295 19.35 -2.74 18.31
CA ILE A 295 20.16 -3.25 17.19
C ILE A 295 21.50 -3.81 17.71
N GLU A 296 22.14 -3.15 18.68
CA GLU A 296 23.34 -3.68 19.34
C GLU A 296 23.07 -5.01 20.05
N LYS A 297 21.92 -5.15 20.72
CA LYS A 297 21.49 -6.41 21.33
C LYS A 297 21.22 -7.51 20.32
N LEU A 298 20.63 -7.19 19.17
CA LEU A 298 20.48 -8.12 18.04
C LEU A 298 21.85 -8.58 17.52
N ASN A 299 22.81 -7.65 17.40
CA ASN A 299 24.15 -7.94 16.90
C ASN A 299 25.01 -8.77 17.87
N SER A 300 24.98 -8.45 19.17
CA SER A 300 25.68 -9.23 20.20
C SER A 300 25.04 -10.60 20.44
N GLY A 301 23.77 -10.76 20.07
CA GLY A 301 22.98 -11.96 20.30
C GLY A 301 22.32 -12.00 21.68
N ALA A 302 22.25 -10.86 22.38
CA ALA A 302 21.42 -10.72 23.59
C ALA A 302 19.92 -10.83 23.26
N ILE A 303 19.53 -10.40 22.05
CA ILE A 303 18.25 -10.77 21.43
C ILE A 303 18.54 -11.81 20.36
N GLU A 304 17.94 -13.00 20.50
CA GLU A 304 18.15 -14.09 19.56
C GLU A 304 17.59 -13.73 18.18
N SER A 305 18.47 -13.68 17.18
CA SER A 305 18.11 -13.37 15.80
C SER A 305 19.20 -13.81 14.82
N GLN A 306 18.88 -13.79 13.53
CA GLN A 306 19.84 -14.03 12.46
C GLN A 306 20.91 -12.92 12.30
N PHE A 307 20.75 -11.79 13.01
CA PHE A 307 21.63 -10.63 12.86
C PHE A 307 22.87 -10.68 13.76
N LYS A 308 23.04 -11.75 14.56
CA LYS A 308 24.19 -11.91 15.45
C LYS A 308 25.52 -11.86 14.68
N GLY A 309 26.37 -10.89 15.01
CA GLY A 309 27.66 -10.64 14.37
C GLY A 309 27.57 -10.20 12.92
N LYS A 310 26.41 -9.69 12.47
CA LYS A 310 26.16 -9.27 11.08
C LYS A 310 26.01 -7.77 10.91
N ILE A 311 26.01 -7.00 11.99
CA ILE A 311 25.75 -5.56 11.97
C ILE A 311 27.04 -4.79 12.28
N ASP A 312 27.35 -3.78 11.45
CA ASP A 312 28.41 -2.81 11.70
C ASP A 312 27.84 -1.47 12.18
N LEU A 313 27.84 -1.26 13.50
CA LEU A 313 27.40 0.00 14.09
C LEU A 313 28.44 1.13 13.99
N ASN A 314 29.69 0.85 13.61
CA ASN A 314 30.68 1.90 13.34
C ASN A 314 30.39 2.65 12.02
N HIS A 315 29.58 2.04 11.15
CA HIS A 315 29.10 2.62 9.90
C HIS A 315 27.58 2.74 9.92
N LEU A 316 27.07 3.52 10.87
CA LEU A 316 25.65 3.86 11.01
C LEU A 316 25.36 5.22 10.37
N GLY A 317 24.40 5.26 9.45
CA GLY A 317 23.77 6.48 8.96
C GLY A 317 22.32 6.60 9.45
N VAL A 318 21.83 7.82 9.61
CA VAL A 318 20.43 8.11 9.93
C VAL A 318 19.86 9.04 8.86
N MET A 319 18.64 8.76 8.39
CA MET A 319 17.92 9.62 7.46
C MET A 319 16.46 9.70 7.84
N GLY A 320 15.81 10.82 7.57
CA GLY A 320 14.39 10.96 7.86
C GLY A 320 13.66 11.80 6.83
N HIS A 321 12.34 11.59 6.75
CA HIS A 321 11.46 12.39 5.90
C HIS A 321 10.66 13.39 6.75
N SER A 322 10.64 14.66 6.35
CA SER A 322 9.89 15.72 7.02
C SER A 322 10.24 15.79 8.52
N PHE A 323 9.29 15.57 9.42
CA PHE A 323 9.54 15.58 10.87
C PHE A 323 10.62 14.57 11.30
N GLY A 324 10.68 13.38 10.67
CA GLY A 324 11.75 12.42 10.93
C GLY A 324 13.12 13.01 10.63
N GLY A 325 13.26 13.73 9.52
CA GLY A 325 14.54 14.36 9.18
C GLY A 325 14.94 15.50 10.14
N ALA A 326 13.97 16.10 10.84
CA ALA A 326 14.21 17.12 11.86
C ALA A 326 14.46 16.53 13.27
N ALA A 327 14.01 15.30 13.53
CA ALA A 327 14.21 14.61 14.80
C ALA A 327 15.49 13.75 14.81
N ASP A 328 15.92 13.31 13.63
CA ASP A 328 17.12 12.49 13.42
C ASP A 328 18.44 13.29 13.42
N VAL A 329 18.38 14.63 13.39
CA VAL A 329 19.52 15.57 13.28
C VAL A 329 19.51 16.57 14.43
#